data_AF-A0A1F7CX27-F1
#
_entry.id   AF-A0A1F7CX27-F1
#
_cell.length_a   1.000
_cell.length_b   1.000
_cell.length_c   1.000
_cell.angle_alpha   90.00
_cell.angle_beta   90.00
_cell.angle_gamma   90.00
#
_symmetry.space_group_name_H-M   'P 1'
#
loop_
_entity.id
_entity.type
_entity.pdbx_description
1 polymer ?
#
loop_
_entity_poly.entity_id
_entity_poly.type
_entity_poly.pdbx_seq_one_letter_code
_entity_poly.pdbx_strand_id
1 'polypeptide(L)'
;MKQGYLSQHFEGVAAKRLSAVESDPGTSNQHELNGVSGLKKIFGERKTSFSTRFLYFEDEQEIVVADEGTVTWYDSRESHPTRSEFRLYFSSSDVSAKFAEGDLIVIGKKTDGSVLVATAKRNSTAEKQLIWLFGLSDQALLRGVEMRDYEKKDSELDYAAKYILEELGIEAVQPADNLLGEILAKFGGVFPPTKDFSAYARSIAEAVPIRDEPDKALITWIQREEELFRALERHIVRDRISKGFGADVDSFISFSLSVQNRRKARMGQSLENHLAHLFTESGIRYSKNKNTEGKKKPDFLFPGVEQYHDPKFPAESLTMLGAKSSCKERWRQVLSEAGRITEKHLITLEPGISVDQTKEMQESSLQLVVPDSIHKTYSDRQRDWLMSVKEFISFVRKRQS
;
A
#
# COMPACT_ATOMS: atom_id res chain seq x y z
N MET A 1 -4.82 -11.51 22.52
CA MET A 1 -5.74 -10.46 21.99
C MET A 1 -6.08 -10.86 20.57
N LYS A 2 -7.33 -10.68 20.11
CA LYS A 2 -7.64 -10.81 18.67
C LYS A 2 -6.82 -9.72 17.97
N GLN A 3 -5.97 -10.10 17.01
CA GLN A 3 -5.06 -9.23 16.24
C GLN A 3 -5.56 -9.11 14.79
N GLY A 4 -5.25 -8.00 14.10
CA GLY A 4 -5.63 -7.78 12.69
C GLY A 4 -6.94 -7.02 12.47
N TYR A 5 -7.22 -5.98 13.25
CA TYR A 5 -8.42 -5.12 13.09
C TYR A 5 -8.00 -3.65 13.16
N LEU A 6 -8.69 -2.74 12.46
CA LEU A 6 -8.38 -1.30 12.45
C LEU A 6 -8.54 -0.69 13.86
N SER A 7 -9.55 -1.17 14.61
CA SER A 7 -9.80 -0.88 16.04
C SER A 7 -8.64 -1.18 16.99
N GLN A 8 -7.61 -1.92 16.57
CA GLN A 8 -6.39 -2.09 17.38
C GLN A 8 -5.45 -0.91 17.28
N HIS A 9 -5.49 -0.20 16.17
CA HIS A 9 -4.59 0.89 15.88
C HIS A 9 -5.24 2.23 16.24
N PHE A 10 -6.56 2.36 16.05
CA PHE A 10 -7.29 3.61 16.26
C PHE A 10 -8.50 3.43 17.18
N GLU A 11 -8.67 4.36 18.12
CA GLU A 11 -9.91 4.52 18.89
C GLU A 11 -11.00 5.16 18.03
N GLY A 12 -10.60 6.11 17.18
CA GLY A 12 -11.50 6.79 16.28
C GLY A 12 -10.74 7.70 15.32
N VAL A 13 -11.38 8.00 14.20
CA VAL A 13 -10.82 8.83 13.13
C VAL A 13 -11.83 9.90 12.76
N ALA A 14 -11.34 11.12 12.56
CA ALA A 14 -12.09 12.16 11.87
C ALA A 14 -11.34 12.60 10.63
N ALA A 15 -12.08 12.97 9.60
CA ALA A 15 -11.53 13.44 8.35
C ALA A 15 -12.31 14.62 7.81
N LYS A 16 -11.63 15.50 7.07
CA LYS A 16 -12.25 16.63 6.38
C LYS A 16 -11.43 17.08 5.18
N ARG A 17 -12.04 17.92 4.36
CA ARG A 17 -11.36 18.73 3.35
C ARG A 17 -10.78 19.98 4.01
N LEU A 18 -9.52 20.29 3.78
CA LEU A 18 -8.92 21.55 4.22
C LEU A 18 -9.58 22.73 3.49
N SER A 19 -9.91 23.78 4.23
CA SER A 19 -10.39 25.05 3.68
C SER A 19 -9.23 26.03 3.47
N ALA A 20 -9.44 27.06 2.65
CA ALA A 20 -8.42 28.08 2.38
C ALA A 20 -7.80 28.70 3.66
N VAL A 21 -8.62 28.92 4.70
CA VAL A 21 -8.17 29.50 5.99
C VAL A 21 -7.33 28.54 6.83
N GLU A 22 -7.29 27.25 6.49
CA GLU A 22 -6.53 26.21 7.19
C GLU A 22 -5.27 25.78 6.43
N SER A 23 -5.17 26.16 5.15
CA SER A 23 -4.10 25.74 4.24
C SER A 23 -3.19 26.88 3.80
N ASP A 24 -3.67 28.14 3.79
CA ASP A 24 -2.89 29.28 3.33
C ASP A 24 -2.42 30.19 4.49
N PRO A 25 -1.11 30.21 4.79
CA PRO A 25 -0.53 31.13 5.77
C PRO A 25 -0.77 32.61 5.45
N GLY A 26 -0.97 32.96 4.18
CA GLY A 26 -1.29 34.33 3.74
C GLY A 26 -2.73 34.75 4.04
N THR A 27 -3.64 33.78 4.20
CA THR A 27 -5.05 34.00 4.52
C THR A 27 -5.31 33.93 6.03
N SER A 28 -4.53 33.15 6.78
CA SER A 28 -4.66 32.99 8.23
C SER A 28 -3.36 32.50 8.88
N ASN A 29 -2.92 33.15 9.97
CA ASN A 29 -1.84 32.64 10.83
C ASN A 29 -2.32 31.55 11.82
N GLN A 30 -3.56 31.08 11.69
CA GLN A 30 -4.15 30.15 12.64
C GLN A 30 -3.77 28.73 12.23
N HIS A 31 -2.83 28.14 12.96
CA HIS A 31 -2.51 26.71 12.91
C HIS A 31 -3.63 25.88 13.57
N GLU A 32 -4.85 26.05 13.09
CA GLU A 32 -6.07 25.52 13.71
C GLU A 32 -6.97 24.87 12.67
N LEU A 33 -7.45 23.67 13.00
CA LEU A 33 -8.49 23.00 12.23
C LEU A 33 -9.86 23.31 12.85
N ASN A 34 -10.74 23.83 12.01
CA ASN A 34 -12.10 24.27 12.31
C ASN A 34 -13.13 23.18 12.00
N GLY A 35 -14.34 23.33 12.58
CA GLY A 35 -15.51 22.52 12.21
C GLY A 35 -15.46 21.08 12.73
N VAL A 36 -14.51 20.77 13.61
CA VAL A 36 -14.21 19.44 14.14
C VAL A 36 -15.12 19.06 15.31
N SER A 37 -16.41 19.40 15.29
CA SER A 37 -17.36 19.01 16.35
C SER A 37 -17.41 17.48 16.55
N GLY A 38 -17.13 16.72 15.49
CA GLY A 38 -16.87 15.29 15.56
C GLY A 38 -15.74 14.96 16.54
N LEU A 39 -14.57 15.59 16.42
CA LEU A 39 -13.40 15.31 17.26
C LEU A 39 -13.67 15.42 18.77
N LYS A 40 -14.71 16.16 19.18
CA LYS A 40 -15.16 16.19 20.57
C LYS A 40 -15.50 14.80 21.13
N LYS A 41 -16.01 13.87 20.32
CA LYS A 41 -16.27 12.49 20.78
C LYS A 41 -14.97 11.70 20.99
N ILE A 42 -13.94 11.98 20.20
CA ILE A 42 -12.64 11.26 20.21
C ILE A 42 -11.72 11.79 21.32
N PHE A 43 -11.64 13.13 21.45
CA PHE A 43 -10.75 13.81 22.39
C PHE A 43 -11.44 14.28 23.68
N GLY A 44 -12.77 14.21 23.75
CA GLY A 44 -13.56 14.65 24.89
C GLY A 44 -13.73 16.17 24.95
N GLU A 45 -14.00 16.70 26.15
CA GLU A 45 -14.24 18.14 26.36
C GLU A 45 -13.07 18.86 27.03
N ARG A 46 -12.11 18.12 27.57
CA ARG A 46 -10.99 18.69 28.31
C ARG A 46 -9.90 19.15 27.35
N LYS A 47 -9.31 20.31 27.65
CA LYS A 47 -8.09 20.75 26.98
C LYS A 47 -6.99 19.70 27.17
N THR A 48 -6.51 19.13 26.07
CA THR A 48 -5.54 18.04 26.09
C THR A 48 -4.57 18.17 24.93
N SER A 49 -3.28 17.93 25.18
CA SER A 49 -2.23 17.91 24.17
C SER A 49 -1.77 16.47 23.93
N PHE A 50 -1.54 16.12 22.67
CA PHE A 50 -1.20 14.76 22.24
C PHE A 50 0.08 14.76 21.40
N SER A 51 0.99 13.82 21.69
CA SER A 51 2.11 13.51 20.79
C SER A 51 1.56 13.10 19.44
N THR A 52 2.04 13.73 18.37
CA THR A 52 1.45 13.59 17.04
C THR A 52 2.50 13.35 15.98
N ARG A 53 2.25 12.33 15.16
CA ARG A 53 2.98 12.12 13.91
C ARG A 53 2.20 12.73 12.76
N PHE A 54 2.84 13.61 11.99
CA PHE A 54 2.27 14.26 10.82
C PHE A 54 2.84 13.61 9.56
N LEU A 55 1.99 13.29 8.60
CA LEU A 55 2.36 12.75 7.29
C LEU A 55 1.72 13.59 6.19
N TYR A 56 2.49 13.94 5.16
CA TYR A 56 1.97 14.53 3.93
C TYR A 56 2.28 13.64 2.72
N PHE A 57 1.24 13.30 1.97
CA PHE A 57 1.29 12.54 0.73
C PHE A 57 0.96 13.47 -0.44
N GLU A 58 1.94 13.72 -1.31
CA GLU A 58 1.74 14.57 -2.49
C GLU A 58 1.09 13.80 -3.64
N ASP A 59 1.67 12.67 -4.06
CA ASP A 59 1.08 11.74 -5.01
C ASP A 59 1.65 10.31 -4.80
N GLU A 60 1.05 9.31 -5.43
CA GLU A 60 1.57 7.92 -5.53
C GLU A 60 1.94 7.24 -4.19
N GLN A 61 1.30 7.66 -3.09
CA GLN A 61 1.48 7.12 -1.73
C GLN A 61 2.92 7.21 -1.19
N GLU A 62 3.81 8.00 -1.77
CA GLU A 62 5.10 8.23 -1.13
C GLU A 62 4.96 9.32 -0.07
N ILE A 63 5.33 9.01 1.18
CA ILE A 63 5.44 10.03 2.23
C ILE A 63 6.52 11.01 1.76
N VAL A 64 6.10 12.21 1.39
CA VAL A 64 7.02 13.27 0.95
C VAL A 64 7.61 13.98 2.15
N VAL A 65 6.80 14.16 3.19
CA VAL A 65 7.20 14.80 4.44
C VAL A 65 6.57 14.06 5.62
N ALA A 66 7.39 13.75 6.62
CA ALA A 66 6.94 13.29 7.92
C ALA A 66 7.56 14.16 9.01
N ASP A 67 6.77 14.52 10.01
CA ASP A 67 7.22 15.31 11.15
C ASP A 67 6.62 14.77 12.46
N GLU A 68 7.29 15.05 13.57
CA GLU A 68 6.81 14.75 14.92
C GLU A 68 6.50 16.06 15.64
N GLY A 69 5.35 16.14 16.28
CA GLY A 69 4.91 17.36 16.93
C GLY A 69 3.80 17.14 17.92
N THR A 70 2.97 18.15 18.12
CA THR A 70 1.87 18.09 19.08
C THR A 70 0.62 18.73 18.50
N VAL A 71 -0.52 18.09 18.75
CA VAL A 71 -1.83 18.72 18.58
C VAL A 71 -2.45 19.00 19.93
N THR A 72 -3.12 20.14 20.06
CA THR A 72 -3.85 20.52 21.28
C THR A 72 -5.32 20.70 20.95
N TRP A 73 -6.14 19.84 21.56
CA TRP A 73 -7.59 19.95 21.53
C TRP A 73 -8.04 20.90 22.63
N TYR A 74 -8.85 21.92 22.31
CA TYR A 74 -9.31 22.89 23.29
C TYR A 74 -10.60 23.61 22.87
N ASP A 75 -11.32 24.20 23.83
CA ASP A 75 -12.41 25.13 23.55
C ASP A 75 -11.86 26.56 23.36
N SER A 76 -11.87 27.05 22.13
CA SER A 76 -11.43 28.42 21.80
C SER A 76 -12.31 29.52 22.41
N ARG A 77 -13.49 29.14 22.94
CA ARG A 77 -14.42 30.04 23.62
C ARG A 77 -14.66 29.63 25.08
N GLU A 78 -13.69 28.98 25.72
CA GLU A 78 -13.79 28.54 27.12
C GLU A 78 -14.25 29.67 28.08
N SER A 79 -13.81 30.91 27.84
CA SER A 79 -14.19 32.08 28.65
C SER A 79 -15.55 32.70 28.28
N HIS A 80 -16.24 32.22 27.25
CA HIS A 80 -17.51 32.78 26.78
C HIS A 80 -18.69 32.16 27.54
N PRO A 81 -19.66 32.95 28.06
CA PRO A 81 -20.69 32.45 28.98
C PRO A 81 -21.59 31.32 28.44
N THR A 82 -21.84 31.29 27.12
CA THR A 82 -22.83 30.40 26.50
C THR A 82 -22.39 29.73 25.20
N ARG A 83 -21.20 30.06 24.67
CA ARG A 83 -20.76 29.59 23.35
C ARG A 83 -19.50 28.77 23.53
N SER A 84 -19.52 27.53 23.05
CA SER A 84 -18.35 26.68 22.94
C SER A 84 -17.96 26.53 21.48
N GLU A 85 -16.66 26.60 21.17
CA GLU A 85 -16.13 26.33 19.85
C GLU A 85 -14.81 25.57 19.97
N PHE A 86 -14.89 24.25 19.82
CA PHE A 86 -13.72 23.40 19.91
C PHE A 86 -12.88 23.46 18.63
N ARG A 87 -11.57 23.55 18.81
CA ARG A 87 -10.57 23.60 17.73
C ARG A 87 -9.42 22.66 18.03
N LEU A 88 -8.79 22.16 16.97
CA LEU A 88 -7.54 21.41 17.07
C LEU A 88 -6.38 22.31 16.60
N TYR A 89 -5.59 22.78 17.55
CA TYR A 89 -4.36 23.50 17.26
C TYR A 89 -3.24 22.52 16.93
N PHE A 90 -2.43 22.80 15.92
CA PHE A 90 -1.26 22.00 15.56
C PHE A 90 0.01 22.87 15.51
N SER A 91 1.16 22.28 15.79
CA SER A 91 2.44 22.97 15.60
C SER A 91 2.74 23.17 14.11
N SER A 92 3.28 24.32 13.75
CA SER A 92 3.86 24.55 12.42
C SER A 92 4.93 23.48 12.15
N SER A 93 4.86 22.87 10.98
CA SER A 93 5.71 21.76 10.53
C SER A 93 5.92 21.85 9.02
N ASP A 94 6.94 21.15 8.52
CA ASP A 94 7.16 20.99 7.07
C ASP A 94 5.94 20.34 6.39
N VAL A 95 5.19 19.52 7.13
CA VAL A 95 3.90 18.94 6.68
C VAL A 95 2.84 20.03 6.51
N SER A 96 2.63 20.86 7.54
CA SER A 96 1.62 21.93 7.45
C SER A 96 1.92 22.98 6.38
N ALA A 97 3.20 23.19 6.06
CA ALA A 97 3.63 24.08 4.98
C ALA A 97 3.26 23.59 3.58
N LYS A 98 2.86 22.32 3.45
CA LYS A 98 2.44 21.69 2.17
C LYS A 98 0.93 21.68 1.96
N PHE A 99 0.14 22.05 2.96
CA PHE A 99 -1.31 21.98 2.88
C PHE A 99 -1.85 22.84 1.74
N ALA A 100 -2.79 22.28 0.98
CA ALA A 100 -3.55 23.00 -0.02
C ALA A 100 -5.07 22.90 0.23
N GLU A 101 -5.80 23.91 -0.24
CA GLU A 101 -7.25 23.90 -0.17
C GLU A 101 -7.82 22.67 -0.90
N GLY A 102 -8.72 21.95 -0.23
CA GLY A 102 -9.37 20.76 -0.75
C GLY A 102 -8.61 19.45 -0.51
N ASP A 103 -7.38 19.49 0.02
CA ASP A 103 -6.67 18.29 0.47
C ASP A 103 -7.47 17.55 1.54
N LEU A 104 -7.32 16.22 1.57
CA LEU A 104 -7.90 15.39 2.61
C LEU A 104 -6.96 15.40 3.82
N ILE A 105 -7.47 15.76 4.99
CA ILE A 105 -6.78 15.56 6.26
C ILE A 105 -7.53 14.53 7.10
N VAL A 106 -6.80 13.54 7.60
CA VAL A 106 -7.30 12.47 8.46
C VAL A 106 -6.58 12.54 9.81
N ILE A 107 -7.35 12.60 10.89
CA ILE A 107 -6.87 12.71 12.27
C ILE A 107 -7.35 11.46 13.00
N GLY A 108 -6.42 10.54 13.25
CA GLY A 108 -6.68 9.29 13.96
C GLY A 108 -6.09 9.32 15.36
N LYS A 109 -6.93 9.18 16.38
CA LYS A 109 -6.45 8.94 17.75
C LYS A 109 -6.11 7.47 17.90
N LYS A 110 -4.85 7.19 18.20
CA LYS A 110 -4.34 5.82 18.33
C LYS A 110 -4.68 5.24 19.71
N THR A 111 -4.71 3.91 19.79
CA THR A 111 -4.98 3.17 21.04
C THR A 111 -3.88 3.31 22.10
N ASP A 112 -2.69 3.77 21.71
CA ASP A 112 -1.60 4.13 22.63
C ASP A 112 -1.69 5.57 23.17
N GLY A 113 -2.75 6.31 22.80
CA GLY A 113 -2.99 7.69 23.21
C GLY A 113 -2.29 8.76 22.35
N SER A 114 -1.45 8.37 21.39
CA SER A 114 -0.88 9.30 20.40
C SER A 114 -1.87 9.62 19.27
N VAL A 115 -1.54 10.62 18.43
CA VAL A 115 -2.35 11.00 17.27
C VAL A 115 -1.56 10.82 15.98
N LEU A 116 -2.22 10.32 14.94
CA LEU A 116 -1.74 10.37 13.56
C LEU A 116 -2.51 11.45 12.81
N VAL A 117 -1.80 12.36 12.15
CA VAL A 117 -2.37 13.30 11.18
C VAL A 117 -1.82 12.95 9.81
N ALA A 118 -2.65 12.36 8.95
CA ALA A 118 -2.30 12.01 7.58
C ALA A 118 -3.03 12.94 6.61
N THR A 119 -2.28 13.73 5.86
CA THR A 119 -2.80 14.63 4.83
C THR A 119 -2.44 14.12 3.46
N ALA A 120 -3.40 14.04 2.55
CA ALA A 120 -3.20 13.63 1.17
C ALA A 120 -3.73 14.68 0.20
N LYS A 121 -2.92 14.95 -0.83
CA LYS A 121 -3.30 15.84 -1.93
C LYS A 121 -4.62 15.40 -2.56
N ARG A 122 -5.47 16.36 -2.90
CA ARG A 122 -6.74 16.08 -3.59
C ARG A 122 -6.55 15.29 -4.90
N ASN A 123 -7.43 14.32 -5.14
CA ASN A 123 -7.45 13.40 -6.28
C ASN A 123 -6.24 12.44 -6.38
N SER A 124 -5.40 12.38 -5.36
CA SER A 124 -4.22 11.51 -5.35
C SER A 124 -4.56 10.05 -5.06
N THR A 125 -3.60 9.20 -5.36
CA THR A 125 -3.64 7.76 -5.02
C THR A 125 -3.70 7.55 -3.50
N ALA A 126 -3.01 8.38 -2.70
CA ALA A 126 -3.05 8.31 -1.25
C ALA A 126 -4.42 8.71 -0.66
N GLU A 127 -5.03 9.76 -1.20
CA GLU A 127 -6.36 10.21 -0.78
C GLU A 127 -7.39 9.09 -0.89
N LYS A 128 -7.45 8.43 -2.06
CA LYS A 128 -8.38 7.31 -2.30
C LYS A 128 -8.21 6.18 -1.30
N GLN A 129 -6.96 5.82 -1.02
CA GLN A 129 -6.66 4.77 -0.07
C GLN A 129 -7.07 5.14 1.35
N LEU A 130 -6.83 6.37 1.80
CA LEU A 130 -7.27 6.83 3.12
C LEU A 130 -8.80 6.82 3.24
N ILE A 131 -9.50 7.28 2.19
CA ILE A 131 -10.95 7.22 2.12
C ILE A 131 -11.44 5.77 2.25
N TRP A 132 -10.85 4.84 1.51
CA TRP A 132 -11.23 3.44 1.55
C TRP A 132 -10.90 2.78 2.91
N LEU A 133 -9.67 2.95 3.42
CA LEU A 133 -9.19 2.34 4.66
C LEU A 133 -10.06 2.71 5.85
N PHE A 134 -10.37 4.01 5.98
CA PHE A 134 -11.16 4.51 7.09
C PHE A 134 -12.67 4.43 6.82
N GLY A 135 -13.10 3.99 5.63
CA GLY A 135 -14.50 3.87 5.26
C GLY A 135 -15.21 5.22 5.14
N LEU A 136 -14.50 6.26 4.68
CA LEU A 136 -15.02 7.60 4.50
C LEU A 136 -15.87 7.71 3.23
N SER A 137 -16.69 8.76 3.15
CA SER A 137 -17.57 9.07 2.03
C SER A 137 -17.22 10.43 1.45
N ASP A 138 -16.93 10.48 0.15
CA ASP A 138 -16.70 11.75 -0.56
C ASP A 138 -17.86 12.75 -0.37
N GLN A 139 -19.11 12.28 -0.38
CA GLN A 139 -20.28 13.14 -0.17
C GLN A 139 -20.37 13.69 1.25
N ALA A 140 -19.88 12.95 2.26
CA ALA A 140 -19.84 13.43 3.63
C ALA A 140 -18.68 14.42 3.82
N LEU A 141 -17.51 14.14 3.25
CA LEU A 141 -16.34 15.02 3.27
C LEU A 141 -16.59 16.37 2.57
N LEU A 142 -17.44 16.41 1.53
CA LEU A 142 -17.89 17.66 0.91
C LEU A 142 -18.82 18.49 1.80
N ARG A 143 -19.49 17.87 2.78
CA ARG A 143 -20.42 18.55 3.71
C ARG A 143 -19.75 18.99 5.01
N GLY A 144 -18.49 18.64 5.24
CA GLY A 144 -17.74 19.03 6.42
C GLY A 144 -16.87 17.90 6.98
N VAL A 145 -17.00 17.64 8.27
CA VAL A 145 -16.20 16.62 8.98
C VAL A 145 -16.96 15.30 9.02
N GLU A 146 -16.32 14.23 8.57
CA GLU A 146 -16.79 12.86 8.76
C GLU A 146 -16.04 12.20 9.92
N MET A 147 -16.74 11.32 10.64
CA MET A 147 -16.14 10.56 11.73
C MET A 147 -16.47 9.09 11.67
N ARG A 148 -15.52 8.29 12.13
CA ARG A 148 -15.64 6.85 12.28
C ARG A 148 -15.14 6.45 13.66
N ASP A 149 -16.00 5.72 14.35
CA ASP A 149 -15.71 5.12 15.65
C ASP A 149 -15.54 3.61 15.42
N TYR A 150 -14.48 3.04 15.98
CA TYR A 150 -14.14 1.64 15.81
C TYR A 150 -14.48 0.87 17.09
N GLU A 151 -15.77 0.71 17.36
CA GLU A 151 -16.23 -0.20 18.41
C GLU A 151 -16.06 -1.68 18.00
N LYS A 152 -16.12 -2.61 18.98
CA LYS A 152 -15.74 -4.05 18.95
C LYS A 152 -16.28 -4.97 17.82
N LYS A 153 -16.92 -4.45 16.78
CA LYS A 153 -17.44 -5.17 15.59
C LYS A 153 -16.65 -4.84 14.31
N ASP A 154 -15.35 -4.72 14.43
CA ASP A 154 -14.51 -4.51 13.26
C ASP A 154 -14.29 -5.83 12.50
N SER A 155 -14.04 -5.77 11.19
CA SER A 155 -13.69 -6.94 10.37
C SER A 155 -12.18 -7.13 10.33
N GLU A 156 -11.74 -8.37 10.10
CA GLU A 156 -10.30 -8.64 9.98
C GLU A 156 -9.72 -7.86 8.78
N LEU A 157 -8.54 -7.27 9.00
CA LEU A 157 -7.80 -6.51 7.99
C LEU A 157 -7.38 -7.46 6.87
N ASP A 158 -7.91 -7.20 5.68
CA ASP A 158 -7.45 -7.86 4.46
C ASP A 158 -6.07 -7.34 4.02
N TYR A 159 -5.57 -7.89 2.90
CA TYR A 159 -4.29 -7.47 2.32
C TYR A 159 -4.23 -5.97 2.03
N ALA A 160 -5.28 -5.39 1.45
CA ALA A 160 -5.28 -3.99 1.06
C ALA A 160 -5.24 -3.06 2.28
N ALA A 161 -5.99 -3.37 3.34
CA ALA A 161 -5.96 -2.59 4.57
C ALA A 161 -4.59 -2.67 5.27
N LYS A 162 -3.98 -3.87 5.30
CA LYS A 162 -2.61 -4.05 5.83
C LYS A 162 -1.60 -3.23 5.04
N TYR A 163 -1.66 -3.26 3.71
CA TYR A 163 -0.79 -2.48 2.83
C TYR A 163 -0.87 -0.97 3.15
N ILE A 164 -2.08 -0.41 3.22
CA ILE A 164 -2.26 1.03 3.45
C ILE A 164 -1.78 1.43 4.85
N LEU A 165 -2.03 0.58 5.86
CA LEU A 165 -1.52 0.81 7.21
C LEU A 165 0.02 0.81 7.26
N GLU A 166 0.68 -0.08 6.52
CA GLU A 166 2.14 -0.07 6.45
C GLU A 166 2.69 1.20 5.79
N GLU A 167 2.03 1.73 4.74
CA GLU A 167 2.38 3.03 4.14
C GLU A 167 2.15 4.20 5.10
N LEU A 168 1.22 4.08 6.05
CA LEU A 168 1.05 5.01 7.17
C LEU A 168 2.11 4.85 8.27
N GLY A 169 3.04 3.90 8.13
CA GLY A 169 4.04 3.56 9.13
C GLY A 169 3.49 2.77 10.32
N ILE A 170 2.34 2.11 10.15
CA ILE A 170 1.69 1.28 11.17
C ILE A 170 1.95 -0.19 10.83
N GLU A 171 2.60 -0.92 11.75
CA GLU A 171 2.82 -2.35 11.59
C GLU A 171 1.49 -3.13 11.69
N ALA A 172 0.95 -3.57 10.55
CA ALA A 172 -0.30 -4.31 10.46
C ALA A 172 -0.12 -5.82 10.23
N VAL A 173 1.04 -6.24 9.73
CA VAL A 173 1.35 -7.65 9.46
C VAL A 173 1.90 -8.32 10.72
N GLN A 174 1.21 -9.37 11.16
CA GLN A 174 1.67 -10.18 12.28
C GLN A 174 2.70 -11.20 11.81
N PRO A 175 3.90 -11.24 12.39
CA PRO A 175 4.86 -12.27 12.03
C PRO A 175 4.39 -13.65 12.48
N ALA A 176 4.72 -14.66 11.68
CA ALA A 176 4.53 -16.06 12.04
C ALA A 176 5.62 -16.55 13.02
N ASP A 177 5.72 -15.94 14.20
CA ASP A 177 6.73 -16.25 15.21
C ASP A 177 6.67 -17.72 15.67
N ASN A 178 5.48 -18.33 15.63
CA ASN A 178 5.29 -19.76 15.91
C ASN A 178 6.00 -20.67 14.89
N LEU A 179 6.26 -20.20 13.67
CA LEU A 179 6.95 -20.94 12.62
C LEU A 179 8.45 -20.60 12.55
N LEU A 180 8.95 -19.69 13.39
CA LEU A 180 10.34 -19.26 13.37
C LEU A 180 11.31 -20.44 13.55
N GLY A 181 11.01 -21.39 14.44
CA GLY A 181 11.84 -22.57 14.65
C GLY A 181 12.03 -23.41 13.37
N GLU A 182 10.97 -23.60 12.60
CA GLU A 182 11.01 -24.34 11.33
C GLU A 182 11.79 -23.57 10.25
N ILE A 183 11.58 -22.25 10.17
CA ILE A 183 12.34 -21.37 9.26
C ILE A 183 13.84 -21.45 9.57
N LEU A 184 14.21 -21.38 10.86
CA LEU A 184 15.60 -21.44 11.30
C LEU A 184 16.23 -22.80 11.02
N ALA A 185 15.50 -23.89 11.28
CA ALA A 185 15.97 -25.24 10.96
C ALA A 185 16.22 -25.43 9.45
N LYS A 186 15.40 -24.80 8.60
CA LYS A 186 15.50 -24.91 7.14
C LYS A 186 16.55 -24.00 6.52
N PHE A 187 16.71 -22.78 7.02
CA PHE A 187 17.52 -21.73 6.38
C PHE A 187 18.69 -21.22 7.23
N GLY A 188 18.90 -21.78 8.43
CA GLY A 188 20.09 -21.51 9.24
C GLY A 188 20.20 -20.08 9.79
N GLY A 189 19.09 -19.36 9.93
CA GLY A 189 19.10 -17.98 10.45
C GLY A 189 19.63 -16.92 9.49
N VAL A 190 19.72 -17.24 8.19
CA VAL A 190 20.01 -16.27 7.14
C VAL A 190 18.84 -16.18 6.16
N PHE A 191 18.77 -15.09 5.40
CA PHE A 191 17.79 -15.00 4.33
C PHE A 191 18.21 -15.88 3.15
N PRO A 192 17.39 -16.89 2.77
CA PRO A 192 17.66 -17.68 1.58
C PRO A 192 17.33 -16.87 0.31
N PRO A 193 17.68 -17.37 -0.89
CA PRO A 193 17.21 -16.80 -2.14
C PRO A 193 15.69 -16.67 -2.16
N THR A 194 15.17 -15.54 -2.67
CA THR A 194 13.73 -15.25 -2.68
C THR A 194 12.91 -16.36 -3.33
N LYS A 195 13.43 -17.00 -4.38
CA LYS A 195 12.78 -18.13 -5.05
C LYS A 195 12.51 -19.30 -4.10
N ASP A 196 13.49 -19.66 -3.28
CA ASP A 196 13.40 -20.77 -2.34
C ASP A 196 12.48 -20.43 -1.18
N PHE A 197 12.51 -19.17 -0.74
CA PHE A 197 11.59 -18.69 0.29
C PHE A 197 10.14 -18.66 -0.19
N SER A 198 9.86 -18.13 -1.40
CA SER A 198 8.53 -18.14 -1.99
C SER A 198 8.02 -19.58 -2.16
N ALA A 199 8.90 -20.53 -2.55
CA ALA A 199 8.52 -21.95 -2.63
C ALA A 199 8.18 -22.54 -1.26
N TYR A 200 8.96 -22.21 -0.22
CA TYR A 200 8.66 -22.63 1.14
C TYR A 200 7.35 -22.03 1.66
N ALA A 201 7.12 -20.73 1.45
CA ALA A 201 5.89 -20.06 1.85
C ALA A 201 4.66 -20.74 1.23
N ARG A 202 4.72 -21.09 -0.07
CA ARG A 202 3.65 -21.85 -0.73
C ARG A 202 3.43 -23.23 -0.11
N SER A 203 4.50 -23.93 0.26
CA SER A 203 4.41 -25.30 0.80
C SER A 203 3.71 -25.40 2.16
N ILE A 204 3.62 -24.29 2.90
CA ILE A 204 2.99 -24.23 4.24
C ILE A 204 1.78 -23.28 4.28
N ALA A 205 1.44 -22.66 3.14
CA ALA A 205 0.25 -21.85 3.00
C ALA A 205 -1.00 -22.74 2.97
N GLU A 206 -2.15 -22.16 3.28
CA GLU A 206 -3.44 -22.82 3.06
C GLU A 206 -3.58 -23.22 1.59
N ALA A 207 -4.05 -24.44 1.34
CA ALA A 207 -4.24 -24.94 0.00
C ALA A 207 -5.44 -24.25 -0.67
N VAL A 208 -5.18 -23.51 -1.74
CA VAL A 208 -6.20 -22.85 -2.57
C VAL A 208 -6.18 -23.46 -3.98
N PRO A 209 -7.31 -23.89 -4.53
CA PRO A 209 -7.35 -24.51 -5.86
C PRO A 209 -7.08 -23.47 -6.96
N ILE A 210 -5.86 -23.43 -7.48
CA ILE A 210 -5.38 -22.49 -8.51
C ILE A 210 -6.31 -22.43 -9.73
N ARG A 211 -6.88 -23.57 -10.13
CA ARG A 211 -7.76 -23.66 -11.30
C ARG A 211 -9.01 -22.77 -11.16
N ASP A 212 -9.55 -22.70 -9.95
CA ASP A 212 -10.85 -22.07 -9.70
C ASP A 212 -10.68 -20.67 -9.06
N GLU A 213 -9.68 -20.51 -8.19
CA GLU A 213 -9.42 -19.31 -7.38
C GLU A 213 -7.94 -18.81 -7.50
N PRO A 214 -7.41 -18.51 -8.71
CA PRO A 214 -6.01 -18.11 -8.88
C PRO A 214 -5.68 -16.77 -8.18
N ASP A 215 -6.61 -15.82 -8.16
CA ASP A 215 -6.48 -14.55 -7.45
C ASP A 215 -6.25 -14.75 -5.94
N LYS A 216 -7.08 -15.61 -5.32
CA LYS A 216 -6.99 -15.94 -3.90
C LYS A 216 -5.70 -16.70 -3.61
N ALA A 217 -5.33 -17.67 -4.43
CA ALA A 217 -4.07 -18.41 -4.27
C ALA A 217 -2.86 -17.47 -4.26
N LEU A 218 -2.82 -16.51 -5.19
CA LEU A 218 -1.75 -15.51 -5.25
C LEU A 218 -1.67 -14.69 -3.95
N ILE A 219 -2.80 -14.11 -3.49
CA ILE A 219 -2.82 -13.29 -2.27
C ILE A 219 -2.45 -14.10 -1.03
N THR A 220 -2.98 -15.32 -0.89
CA THR A 220 -2.65 -16.21 0.23
C THR A 220 -1.15 -16.50 0.30
N TRP A 221 -0.51 -16.73 -0.85
CA TRP A 221 0.93 -16.98 -0.88
C TRP A 221 1.76 -15.74 -0.54
N ILE A 222 1.38 -14.56 -1.06
CA ILE A 222 2.06 -13.29 -0.75
C ILE A 222 1.98 -13.00 0.75
N GLN A 223 0.77 -13.09 1.33
CA GLN A 223 0.57 -12.84 2.76
C GLN A 223 1.38 -13.82 3.61
N ARG A 224 1.36 -15.12 3.26
CA ARG A 224 2.13 -16.13 3.99
C ARG A 224 3.63 -15.88 3.88
N GLU A 225 4.15 -15.54 2.69
CA GLU A 225 5.55 -15.20 2.54
C GLU A 225 5.91 -13.98 3.41
N GLU A 226 5.06 -12.96 3.46
CA GLU A 226 5.31 -11.77 4.26
C GLU A 226 5.35 -12.08 5.76
N GLU A 227 4.39 -12.83 6.29
CA GLU A 227 4.34 -13.25 7.70
C GLU A 227 5.63 -13.97 8.13
N LEU A 228 6.12 -14.89 7.29
CA LEU A 228 7.37 -15.63 7.52
C LEU A 228 8.59 -14.71 7.40
N PHE A 229 8.57 -13.79 6.42
CA PHE A 229 9.65 -12.84 6.20
C PHE A 229 9.82 -11.93 7.41
N ARG A 230 8.72 -11.37 7.95
CA ARG A 230 8.74 -10.51 9.14
C ARG A 230 9.29 -11.25 10.35
N ALA A 231 8.94 -12.53 10.53
CA ALA A 231 9.42 -13.34 11.67
C ALA A 231 10.94 -13.53 11.58
N LEU A 232 11.44 -13.91 10.41
CA LEU A 232 12.88 -14.09 10.18
C LEU A 232 13.63 -12.76 10.24
N GLU A 233 13.07 -11.68 9.68
CA GLU A 233 13.66 -10.34 9.72
C GLU A 233 13.83 -9.86 11.15
N ARG A 234 12.76 -9.94 11.97
CA ARG A 234 12.82 -9.55 13.38
C ARG A 234 13.89 -10.34 14.14
N HIS A 235 14.02 -11.64 13.88
CA HIS A 235 15.06 -12.47 14.49
C HIS A 235 16.48 -12.00 14.11
N ILE A 236 16.77 -11.86 12.82
CA ILE A 236 18.08 -11.46 12.30
C ILE A 236 18.45 -10.05 12.76
N VAL A 237 17.50 -9.11 12.68
CA VAL A 237 17.71 -7.72 13.07
C VAL A 237 17.94 -7.62 14.57
N ARG A 238 17.17 -8.35 15.39
CA ARG A 238 17.36 -8.38 16.85
C ARG A 238 18.74 -8.92 17.22
N ASP A 239 19.19 -10.01 16.60
CA ASP A 239 20.53 -10.57 16.82
C ASP A 239 21.61 -9.53 16.51
N ARG A 240 21.52 -8.84 15.36
CA ARG A 240 22.47 -7.79 14.99
C ARG A 240 22.46 -6.60 15.97
N ILE A 241 21.28 -6.14 16.38
CA ILE A 241 21.14 -5.04 17.35
C ILE A 241 21.75 -5.44 18.69
N SER A 242 21.51 -6.67 19.16
CA SER A 242 22.05 -7.15 20.44
C SER A 242 23.58 -7.22 20.47
N LYS A 243 24.20 -7.51 19.31
CA LYS A 243 25.66 -7.46 19.14
C LYS A 243 26.21 -6.04 19.13
N GLY A 244 25.36 -5.04 18.90
CA GLY A 244 25.71 -3.62 18.86
C GLY A 244 26.48 -3.21 17.61
N PHE A 245 26.60 -1.89 17.44
CA PHE A 245 27.39 -1.25 16.38
C PHE A 245 28.66 -0.56 16.92
N GLY A 246 28.91 -0.63 18.23
CA GLY A 246 30.00 0.11 18.87
C GLY A 246 29.84 1.62 18.66
N ALA A 247 30.95 2.31 18.41
CA ALA A 247 30.96 3.73 18.04
C ALA A 247 30.85 3.96 16.51
N ASP A 248 30.65 2.91 15.72
CA ASP A 248 30.59 2.98 14.26
C ASP A 248 29.16 3.31 13.79
N VAL A 249 28.91 4.61 13.66
CA VAL A 249 27.63 5.15 13.17
C VAL A 249 27.38 4.73 11.72
N ASP A 250 28.41 4.65 10.88
CA ASP A 250 28.28 4.28 9.46
C ASP A 250 27.86 2.81 9.30
N SER A 251 28.33 1.92 10.17
CA SER A 251 27.88 0.53 10.24
C SER A 251 26.39 0.42 10.56
N PHE A 252 25.88 1.25 11.48
CA PHE A 252 24.46 1.30 11.80
C PHE A 252 23.63 1.80 10.61
N ILE A 253 24.03 2.90 9.99
CA ILE A 253 23.33 3.49 8.83
C ILE A 253 23.32 2.49 7.66
N SER A 254 24.47 1.89 7.34
CA SER A 254 24.59 0.90 6.26
C SER A 254 23.73 -0.33 6.51
N PHE A 255 23.68 -0.81 7.76
CA PHE A 255 22.80 -1.92 8.13
C PHE A 255 21.32 -1.55 7.98
N SER A 256 20.90 -0.38 8.47
CA SER A 256 19.52 0.11 8.36
C SER A 256 19.07 0.20 6.89
N LEU A 257 19.91 0.80 6.03
CA LEU A 257 19.68 0.87 4.59
C LEU A 257 19.58 -0.53 3.95
N SER A 258 20.43 -1.47 4.37
CA SER A 258 20.39 -2.85 3.86
C SER A 258 19.06 -3.56 4.19
N VAL A 259 18.50 -3.31 5.37
CA VAL A 259 17.21 -3.86 5.80
C VAL A 259 16.08 -3.25 4.95
N GLN A 260 16.06 -1.93 4.81
CA GLN A 260 15.04 -1.24 4.00
C GLN A 260 15.09 -1.66 2.53
N ASN A 261 16.27 -1.74 1.93
CA ASN A 261 16.45 -2.16 0.55
C ASN A 261 16.02 -3.62 0.32
N ARG A 262 16.24 -4.49 1.31
CA ARG A 262 15.79 -5.89 1.25
C ARG A 262 14.26 -5.97 1.17
N ARG A 263 13.54 -5.19 1.99
CA ARG A 263 12.06 -5.13 1.94
C ARG A 263 11.57 -4.75 0.55
N LYS A 264 12.12 -3.66 -0.01
CA LYS A 264 11.77 -3.15 -1.35
C LYS A 264 12.04 -4.17 -2.47
N ALA A 265 13.23 -4.77 -2.48
CA ALA A 265 13.62 -5.71 -3.53
C ALA A 265 12.84 -7.03 -3.47
N ARG A 266 12.55 -7.50 -2.25
CA ARG A 266 11.94 -8.82 -2.05
C ARG A 266 10.50 -8.89 -2.55
N MET A 267 9.69 -7.87 -2.29
CA MET A 267 8.26 -7.90 -2.66
C MET A 267 8.05 -8.04 -4.17
N GLY A 268 8.84 -7.32 -4.99
CA GLY A 268 8.81 -7.47 -6.44
C GLY A 268 9.20 -8.89 -6.90
N GLN A 269 10.32 -9.41 -6.37
CA GLN A 269 10.78 -10.77 -6.70
C GLN A 269 9.80 -11.85 -6.25
N SER A 270 9.20 -11.71 -5.06
CA SER A 270 8.20 -12.62 -4.53
C SER A 270 6.99 -12.68 -5.48
N LEU A 271 6.44 -11.51 -5.86
CA LEU A 271 5.33 -11.44 -6.82
C LEU A 271 5.66 -12.18 -8.13
N GLU A 272 6.82 -11.90 -8.74
CA GLU A 272 7.23 -12.62 -9.95
C GLU A 272 7.42 -14.13 -9.74
N ASN A 273 7.85 -14.57 -8.55
CA ASN A 273 8.03 -16.00 -8.28
C ASN A 273 6.69 -16.72 -8.10
N HIS A 274 5.72 -16.09 -7.43
CA HIS A 274 4.39 -16.63 -7.28
C HIS A 274 3.63 -16.65 -8.60
N LEU A 275 3.75 -15.61 -9.43
CA LEU A 275 3.16 -15.57 -10.77
C LEU A 275 3.75 -16.64 -11.69
N ALA A 276 5.08 -16.80 -11.69
CA ALA A 276 5.72 -17.86 -12.47
C ALA A 276 5.15 -19.24 -12.11
N HIS A 277 5.05 -19.54 -10.81
CA HIS A 277 4.45 -20.79 -10.35
C HIS A 277 2.98 -20.90 -10.77
N LEU A 278 2.18 -19.84 -10.59
CA LEU A 278 0.78 -19.80 -10.97
C LEU A 278 0.58 -20.12 -12.46
N PHE A 279 1.40 -19.55 -13.34
CA PHE A 279 1.34 -19.79 -14.78
C PHE A 279 1.74 -21.22 -15.14
N THR A 280 2.81 -21.76 -14.52
CA THR A 280 3.22 -23.15 -14.71
C THR A 280 2.10 -24.12 -14.33
N GLU A 281 1.53 -23.98 -13.14
CA GLU A 281 0.44 -24.85 -12.66
C GLU A 281 -0.85 -24.68 -13.48
N SER A 282 -1.04 -23.50 -14.08
CA SER A 282 -2.16 -23.22 -14.99
C SER A 282 -1.95 -23.74 -16.42
N GLY A 283 -0.82 -24.39 -16.71
CA GLY A 283 -0.46 -24.90 -18.04
C GLY A 283 -0.19 -23.82 -19.08
N ILE A 284 0.14 -22.59 -18.65
CA ILE A 284 0.41 -21.46 -19.53
C ILE A 284 1.89 -21.50 -19.95
N ARG A 285 2.17 -21.46 -21.26
CA ARG A 285 3.56 -21.33 -21.75
C ARG A 285 4.01 -19.89 -21.60
N TYR A 286 5.21 -19.69 -21.07
CA TYR A 286 5.79 -18.35 -20.93
C TYR A 286 7.32 -18.38 -20.93
N SER A 287 7.92 -17.20 -21.11
CA SER A 287 9.32 -16.91 -20.85
C SER A 287 9.42 -15.80 -19.80
N LYS A 288 10.24 -16.01 -18.77
CA LYS A 288 10.48 -15.02 -17.70
C LYS A 288 11.82 -14.31 -17.90
N ASN A 289 11.83 -12.99 -17.78
CA ASN A 289 13.04 -12.14 -17.80
C ASN A 289 13.97 -12.40 -19.01
N LYS A 290 13.39 -12.58 -20.21
CA LYS A 290 14.14 -12.80 -21.46
C LYS A 290 14.24 -11.52 -22.29
N ASN A 291 15.32 -11.40 -23.06
CA ASN A 291 15.57 -10.20 -23.88
C ASN A 291 14.58 -10.11 -25.05
N THR A 292 14.00 -8.93 -25.25
CA THR A 292 13.32 -8.54 -26.50
C THR A 292 14.25 -7.68 -27.35
N GLU A 293 13.85 -6.48 -27.75
CA GLU A 293 14.67 -5.50 -28.46
C GLU A 293 15.80 -4.97 -27.56
N GLY A 294 17.02 -5.02 -28.10
CA GLY A 294 18.21 -4.54 -27.40
C GLY A 294 18.44 -5.30 -26.09
N LYS A 295 18.39 -4.58 -24.95
CA LYS A 295 18.61 -5.13 -23.61
C LYS A 295 17.35 -5.10 -22.73
N LYS A 296 16.18 -4.80 -23.31
CA LYS A 296 14.91 -4.76 -22.57
C LYS A 296 14.47 -6.17 -22.19
N LYS A 297 13.94 -6.31 -20.97
CA LYS A 297 13.60 -7.60 -20.36
C LYS A 297 12.23 -7.50 -19.68
N PRO A 298 11.14 -7.70 -20.42
CA PRO A 298 9.84 -7.86 -19.79
C PRO A 298 9.84 -9.00 -18.78
N ASP A 299 9.07 -8.82 -17.71
CA ASP A 299 8.97 -9.80 -16.63
C ASP A 299 8.44 -11.13 -17.17
N PHE A 300 7.37 -11.09 -17.97
CA PHE A 300 6.80 -12.25 -18.66
C PHE A 300 6.44 -11.98 -20.12
N LEU A 301 6.77 -12.95 -20.98
CA LEU A 301 6.32 -13.04 -22.37
C LEU A 301 5.56 -14.35 -22.60
N PHE A 302 4.45 -14.27 -23.32
CA PHE A 302 3.59 -15.41 -23.65
C PHE A 302 3.41 -15.48 -25.18
N PRO A 303 3.47 -16.68 -25.81
CA PRO A 303 3.80 -17.98 -25.19
C PRO A 303 5.29 -18.13 -24.83
N GLY A 304 6.17 -17.27 -25.35
CA GLY A 304 7.59 -17.32 -25.04
C GLY A 304 8.43 -16.40 -25.92
N VAL A 305 9.72 -16.31 -25.59
CA VAL A 305 10.68 -15.45 -26.30
C VAL A 305 11.00 -15.94 -27.71
N GLU A 306 10.93 -17.26 -27.96
CA GLU A 306 11.15 -17.83 -29.29
C GLU A 306 10.08 -17.35 -30.27
N GLN A 307 8.81 -17.41 -29.87
CA GLN A 307 7.68 -16.90 -30.66
C GLN A 307 7.73 -15.37 -30.79
N TYR A 308 8.22 -14.69 -29.75
CA TYR A 308 8.45 -13.24 -29.81
C TYR A 308 9.49 -12.84 -30.85
N HIS A 309 10.51 -13.65 -31.12
CA HIS A 309 11.54 -13.33 -32.13
C HIS A 309 11.21 -13.88 -33.52
N ASP A 310 10.26 -14.80 -33.65
CA ASP A 310 9.82 -15.30 -34.95
C ASP A 310 8.91 -14.27 -35.66
N PRO A 311 9.36 -13.65 -36.77
CA PRO A 311 8.56 -12.68 -37.51
C PRO A 311 7.31 -13.29 -38.15
N LYS A 312 7.26 -14.62 -38.32
CA LYS A 312 6.11 -15.33 -38.88
C LYS A 312 5.06 -15.66 -37.81
N PHE A 313 5.42 -15.59 -36.53
CA PHE A 313 4.46 -15.79 -35.45
C PHE A 313 3.53 -14.55 -35.37
N PRO A 314 2.20 -14.72 -35.31
CA PRO A 314 1.27 -13.60 -35.27
C PRO A 314 1.46 -12.72 -34.02
N ALA A 315 1.52 -11.39 -34.21
CA ALA A 315 1.76 -10.46 -33.11
C ALA A 315 0.56 -10.41 -32.13
N GLU A 316 -0.65 -10.61 -32.65
CA GLU A 316 -1.91 -10.69 -31.90
C GLU A 316 -1.96 -11.89 -30.93
N SER A 317 -1.16 -12.93 -31.17
CA SER A 317 -1.01 -14.10 -30.29
C SER A 317 0.07 -13.90 -29.23
N LEU A 318 0.86 -12.82 -29.30
CA LEU A 318 1.83 -12.45 -28.28
C LEU A 318 1.14 -11.71 -27.14
N THR A 319 1.60 -11.92 -25.92
CA THR A 319 1.19 -11.15 -24.74
C THR A 319 2.40 -10.89 -23.85
N MET A 320 2.39 -9.75 -23.17
CA MET A 320 3.42 -9.37 -22.21
C MET A 320 2.75 -8.89 -20.93
N LEU A 321 3.32 -9.30 -19.80
CA LEU A 321 2.91 -8.89 -18.46
C LEU A 321 4.14 -8.34 -17.74
N GLY A 322 4.10 -7.05 -17.42
CA GLY A 322 4.97 -6.46 -16.40
C GLY A 322 4.40 -6.76 -15.01
N ALA A 323 5.27 -6.99 -14.03
CA ALA A 323 4.91 -7.21 -12.63
C ALA A 323 5.53 -6.12 -11.75
N LYS A 324 4.70 -5.36 -11.06
CA LYS A 324 5.15 -4.33 -10.13
C LYS A 324 4.34 -4.47 -8.85
N SER A 325 4.98 -4.71 -7.70
CA SER A 325 4.25 -4.77 -6.43
C SER A 325 3.51 -3.47 -6.13
N SER A 326 4.06 -2.34 -6.57
CA SER A 326 3.43 -1.02 -6.57
C SER A 326 3.66 -0.32 -7.92
N CYS A 327 2.61 0.30 -8.45
CA CYS A 327 2.58 0.99 -9.73
C CYS A 327 3.43 2.26 -9.73
N LYS A 328 3.18 3.17 -8.76
CA LYS A 328 3.76 4.54 -8.70
C LYS A 328 4.09 5.10 -10.10
N GLU A 329 5.24 5.72 -10.30
CA GLU A 329 5.70 6.17 -11.63
C GLU A 329 6.31 5.04 -12.49
N ARG A 330 6.57 3.88 -11.88
CA ARG A 330 7.36 2.79 -12.46
C ARG A 330 6.59 1.97 -13.50
N TRP A 331 5.28 2.12 -13.59
CA TRP A 331 4.47 1.46 -14.63
C TRP A 331 4.88 1.90 -16.05
N ARG A 332 5.33 3.15 -16.23
CA ARG A 332 5.72 3.68 -17.55
C ARG A 332 6.88 2.91 -18.17
N GLN A 333 7.72 2.27 -17.36
CA GLN A 333 8.85 1.46 -17.82
C GLN A 333 8.38 0.29 -18.71
N VAL A 334 7.22 -0.29 -18.38
CA VAL A 334 6.60 -1.41 -19.11
C VAL A 334 6.23 -1.01 -20.54
N LEU A 335 5.80 0.23 -20.76
CA LEU A 335 5.38 0.71 -22.08
C LEU A 335 6.47 0.59 -23.14
N SER A 336 7.73 0.72 -22.72
CA SER A 336 8.87 0.74 -23.61
C SER A 336 9.32 -0.66 -24.04
N GLU A 337 8.89 -1.72 -23.36
CA GLU A 337 9.34 -3.09 -23.57
C GLU A 337 8.48 -3.81 -24.62
N ALA A 338 9.01 -4.91 -25.18
CA ALA A 338 8.29 -5.78 -26.13
C ALA A 338 7.58 -5.01 -27.27
N GLY A 339 8.36 -4.38 -28.15
CA GLY A 339 7.85 -3.50 -29.23
C GLY A 339 6.84 -4.14 -30.19
N ARG A 340 6.85 -5.47 -30.37
CA ARG A 340 5.84 -6.19 -31.19
C ARG A 340 4.45 -6.22 -30.56
N ILE A 341 4.32 -5.89 -29.28
CA ILE A 341 3.09 -6.00 -28.49
C ILE A 341 2.57 -4.60 -28.17
N THR A 342 1.51 -4.20 -28.87
CA THR A 342 0.86 -2.91 -28.68
C THR A 342 0.11 -2.86 -27.34
N GLU A 343 -0.82 -3.80 -27.13
CA GLU A 343 -1.58 -3.94 -25.89
C GLU A 343 -0.76 -4.68 -24.83
N LYS A 344 -0.34 -3.95 -23.79
CA LYS A 344 0.47 -4.49 -22.71
C LYS A 344 -0.38 -4.73 -21.47
N HIS A 345 0.10 -5.60 -20.59
CA HIS A 345 -0.54 -5.83 -19.30
C HIS A 345 0.43 -5.53 -18.18
N LEU A 346 -0.10 -5.02 -17.06
CA LEU A 346 0.66 -4.77 -15.85
C LEU A 346 -0.10 -5.37 -14.67
N ILE A 347 0.51 -6.30 -13.94
CA ILE A 347 -0.02 -6.74 -12.65
C ILE A 347 0.54 -5.91 -11.51
N THR A 348 -0.36 -5.51 -10.60
CA THR A 348 0.00 -4.85 -9.35
C THR A 348 -0.73 -5.44 -8.14
N LEU A 349 -0.14 -5.24 -6.96
CA LEU A 349 -0.77 -5.49 -5.67
C LEU A 349 -1.14 -4.18 -4.96
N GLU A 350 -0.92 -3.02 -5.58
CA GLU A 350 -1.25 -1.73 -4.96
C GLU A 350 -2.76 -1.54 -4.86
N PRO A 351 -3.31 -1.26 -3.66
CA PRO A 351 -4.70 -0.88 -3.51
C PRO A 351 -4.99 0.48 -4.16
N GLY A 352 -6.13 0.59 -4.83
CA GLY A 352 -6.77 1.82 -5.28
C GLY A 352 -5.85 2.95 -5.72
N ILE A 353 -5.53 3.03 -7.01
CA ILE A 353 -4.75 4.16 -7.58
C ILE A 353 -5.64 5.29 -8.13
N SER A 354 -5.07 6.48 -8.34
CA SER A 354 -5.81 7.66 -8.82
C SER A 354 -6.54 7.41 -10.15
N VAL A 355 -7.65 8.12 -10.39
CA VAL A 355 -8.41 7.96 -11.64
C VAL A 355 -7.56 8.40 -12.82
N ASP A 356 -6.83 9.50 -12.64
CA ASP A 356 -5.93 10.05 -13.66
C ASP A 356 -4.85 9.04 -14.05
N GLN A 357 -4.25 8.34 -13.08
CA GLN A 357 -3.26 7.31 -13.38
C GLN A 357 -3.86 6.16 -14.19
N THR A 358 -5.04 5.63 -13.84
CA THR A 358 -5.69 4.59 -14.66
C THR A 358 -6.10 5.09 -16.05
N LYS A 359 -6.45 6.37 -16.18
CA LYS A 359 -6.78 6.98 -17.47
C LYS A 359 -5.54 7.06 -18.37
N GLU A 360 -4.41 7.49 -17.83
CA GLU A 360 -3.15 7.50 -18.58
C GLU A 360 -2.71 6.10 -19.02
N MET A 361 -2.92 5.08 -18.16
CA MET A 361 -2.66 3.68 -18.52
C MET A 361 -3.55 3.23 -19.69
N GLN A 362 -4.85 3.55 -19.65
CA GLN A 362 -5.78 3.26 -20.75
C GLN A 362 -5.36 3.93 -22.06
N GLU A 363 -5.04 5.23 -22.01
CA GLU A 363 -4.56 6.00 -23.17
C GLU A 363 -3.26 5.44 -23.75
N SER A 364 -2.44 4.80 -22.90
CA SER A 364 -1.19 4.14 -23.27
C SER A 364 -1.35 2.67 -23.69
N SER A 365 -2.58 2.17 -23.84
CA SER A 365 -2.88 0.75 -24.15
C SER A 365 -2.28 -0.24 -23.15
N LEU A 366 -2.23 0.14 -21.86
CA LEU A 366 -1.76 -0.70 -20.77
C LEU A 366 -2.92 -1.18 -19.91
N GLN A 367 -3.30 -2.44 -20.05
CA GLN A 367 -4.33 -3.09 -19.25
C GLN A 367 -3.82 -3.40 -17.84
N LEU A 368 -4.49 -2.87 -16.82
CA LEU A 368 -4.15 -3.17 -15.43
C LEU A 368 -4.78 -4.50 -15.00
N VAL A 369 -3.94 -5.36 -14.42
CA VAL A 369 -4.30 -6.64 -13.81
C VAL A 369 -4.16 -6.50 -12.30
N VAL A 370 -5.22 -6.80 -11.56
CA VAL A 370 -5.25 -6.68 -10.09
C VAL A 370 -5.96 -7.90 -9.52
N PRO A 371 -5.49 -8.54 -8.45
CA PRO A 371 -6.23 -9.60 -7.78
C PRO A 371 -7.64 -9.14 -7.36
N ASP A 372 -8.66 -9.94 -7.64
CA ASP A 372 -10.09 -9.62 -7.41
C ASP A 372 -10.37 -9.02 -6.01
N SER A 373 -9.78 -9.61 -4.96
CA SER A 373 -9.94 -9.13 -3.58
C SER A 373 -9.51 -7.67 -3.33
N ILE A 374 -8.66 -7.10 -4.19
CA ILE A 374 -8.17 -5.72 -4.11
C ILE A 374 -9.06 -4.77 -4.93
N HIS A 375 -9.87 -5.26 -5.88
CA HIS A 375 -10.70 -4.42 -6.77
C HIS A 375 -11.64 -3.51 -5.98
N LYS A 376 -12.13 -3.95 -4.82
CA LYS A 376 -12.99 -3.14 -3.93
C LYS A 376 -12.36 -1.83 -3.44
N THR A 377 -11.04 -1.67 -3.57
CA THR A 377 -10.31 -0.44 -3.24
C THR A 377 -10.35 0.59 -4.38
N TYR A 378 -10.77 0.18 -5.58
CA TYR A 378 -10.92 1.03 -6.75
C TYR A 378 -12.37 1.53 -6.88
N SER A 379 -12.57 2.64 -7.59
CA SER A 379 -13.91 3.14 -7.90
C SER A 379 -14.66 2.17 -8.82
N ASP A 380 -16.00 2.21 -8.81
CA ASP A 380 -16.82 1.33 -9.68
C ASP A 380 -16.40 1.44 -11.16
N ARG A 381 -16.21 2.67 -11.64
CA ARG A 381 -15.77 2.93 -13.02
C ARG A 381 -14.38 2.37 -13.34
N GLN A 382 -13.46 2.36 -12.37
CA GLN A 382 -12.16 1.73 -12.56
C GLN A 382 -12.30 0.21 -12.61
N ARG A 383 -13.11 -0.38 -11.72
CA ARG A 383 -13.33 -1.83 -11.66
C ARG A 383 -13.86 -2.42 -12.97
N ASP A 384 -14.74 -1.71 -13.67
CA ASP A 384 -15.26 -2.13 -14.98
C ASP A 384 -14.15 -2.34 -16.04
N TRP A 385 -13.01 -1.68 -15.86
CA TRP A 385 -11.85 -1.78 -16.75
C TRP A 385 -10.76 -2.72 -16.21
N LEU A 386 -10.73 -3.02 -14.92
CA LEU A 386 -9.69 -3.89 -14.36
C LEU A 386 -9.84 -5.32 -14.87
N MET A 387 -8.70 -6.02 -14.93
CA MET A 387 -8.66 -7.45 -15.19
C MET A 387 -8.23 -8.19 -13.93
N SER A 388 -8.96 -9.22 -13.53
CA SER A 388 -8.52 -10.16 -12.49
C SER A 388 -7.39 -11.07 -12.98
N VAL A 389 -6.68 -11.72 -12.06
CA VAL A 389 -5.64 -12.70 -12.42
C VAL A 389 -6.27 -13.89 -13.17
N LYS A 390 -7.47 -14.32 -12.76
CA LYS A 390 -8.26 -15.34 -13.44
C LYS A 390 -8.61 -14.97 -14.89
N GLU A 391 -9.05 -13.74 -15.11
CA GLU A 391 -9.36 -13.24 -16.45
C GLU A 391 -8.10 -13.15 -17.31
N PHE A 392 -6.99 -12.68 -16.75
CA PHE A 392 -5.70 -12.63 -17.45
C PHE A 392 -5.21 -14.03 -17.88
N ILE A 393 -5.26 -15.02 -16.98
CA ILE A 393 -4.90 -16.41 -17.32
C ILE A 393 -5.80 -16.95 -18.44
N SER A 394 -7.11 -16.67 -18.36
CA SER A 394 -8.07 -17.10 -19.37
C SER A 394 -7.83 -16.43 -20.73
N PHE A 395 -7.49 -15.15 -20.72
CA PHE A 395 -7.12 -14.35 -21.89
C PHE A 395 -5.86 -14.90 -22.57
N VAL A 396 -4.78 -15.11 -21.82
CA VAL A 396 -3.53 -15.68 -22.35
C VAL A 396 -3.76 -17.10 -22.87
N ARG A 397 -4.53 -17.92 -22.16
CA ARG A 397 -4.85 -19.29 -22.61
C ARG A 397 -5.52 -19.29 -23.98
N LYS A 398 -6.49 -18.40 -24.20
CA LYS A 398 -7.18 -18.26 -25.50
C LYS A 398 -6.22 -17.86 -26.63
N ARG A 399 -5.23 -17.01 -26.36
CA ARG A 399 -4.20 -16.62 -27.36
C ARG A 399 -3.17 -17.72 -27.67
N GLN A 400 -3.09 -18.74 -26.82
CA GLN A 400 -2.17 -19.88 -27.00
C GLN A 400 -2.82 -21.14 -27.58
N SER A 401 -4.15 -21.16 -27.65
CA SER A 401 -4.94 -22.16 -28.38
C SER A 401 -4.84 -21.91 -29.88
#